data_AF-E6XS41-F1
#
_entry.id   AF-E6XS41-F1
#
_cell.length_a   1.000
_cell.length_b   1.000
_cell.length_c   1.000
_cell.angle_alpha   90.00
_cell.angle_beta   90.00
_cell.angle_gamma   90.00
#
_symmetry.space_group_name_H-M   'P 1'
#
loop_
_entity.id
_entity.type
_entity.pdbx_description
1 polymer ?
#
loop_
_entity_poly.entity_id
_entity_poly.type
_entity_poly.pdbx_seq_one_letter_code
_entity_poly.pdbx_strand_id
1 'polypeptide(L)'
;MKSYLTPLALLVSSVFSTVAYAETQLFVTTSSTQDAPLHIVYPTGIRIGQTVQDGLQQLPLYNKTNNKEVMPIYWLGAALVDLENTAVLETKRQQVLSQLAQMGEATNDSRYITKLAQLAQFLRGIKLGQRVMQPLDIDAIRITESYNAIIEGKYQLVLPPRPSTITLVGAVSQTGNMPWQSQASSKDYLKQAGLLENAETSFVWIIQPDGNAIRQPIAYWNHQAQDIAPGATLFVEFSSLFDGYANLNENIIELLKNRTL
;
A
#
# COMPACT_ATOMS: atom_id res chain seq x y z
N MET A 1 83.78 10.47 -21.75
CA MET A 1 82.31 10.40 -21.89
C MET A 1 81.78 9.57 -20.72
N LYS A 2 81.20 10.20 -19.69
CA LYS A 2 80.66 9.51 -18.51
C LYS A 2 79.13 9.54 -18.59
N SER A 3 78.51 8.37 -18.49
CA SER A 3 77.07 8.14 -18.61
C SER A 3 76.37 8.38 -17.28
N TYR A 4 75.19 9.01 -17.33
CA TYR A 4 74.32 9.28 -16.18
C TYR A 4 73.33 8.13 -15.99
N LEU A 5 73.16 7.68 -14.74
CA LEU A 5 72.07 6.80 -14.32
C LEU A 5 71.35 7.51 -13.16
N THR A 6 70.10 7.90 -13.40
CA THR A 6 69.16 8.40 -12.40
C THR A 6 68.28 7.25 -11.89
N PRO A 7 68.02 7.11 -10.57
CA PRO A 7 67.08 6.11 -10.08
C PRO A 7 65.65 6.68 -10.08
N LEU A 8 64.73 5.92 -10.67
CA LEU A 8 63.30 6.17 -10.66
C LEU A 8 62.72 5.61 -9.34
N ALA A 9 62.26 6.49 -8.45
CA ALA A 9 61.55 6.09 -7.23
C ALA A 9 60.09 5.74 -7.57
N LEU A 10 59.70 4.50 -7.27
CA LEU A 10 58.35 3.97 -7.50
C LEU A 10 57.50 4.21 -6.26
N LEU A 11 56.56 5.15 -6.34
CA LEU A 11 55.61 5.48 -5.27
C LEU A 11 54.39 4.56 -5.42
N VAL A 12 54.29 3.54 -4.57
CA VAL A 12 53.12 2.65 -4.51
C VAL A 12 52.06 3.32 -3.64
N SER A 13 51.06 3.93 -4.28
CA SER A 13 49.88 4.46 -3.61
C SER A 13 48.84 3.35 -3.49
N SER A 14 48.65 2.83 -2.27
CA SER A 14 47.56 1.90 -1.94
C SER A 14 46.26 2.67 -1.78
N VAL A 15 45.40 2.63 -2.80
CA VAL A 15 44.03 3.16 -2.73
C VAL A 15 43.19 2.14 -1.94
N PHE A 16 42.84 2.48 -0.69
CA PHE A 16 41.81 1.76 0.05
C PHE A 16 40.45 2.17 -0.53
N SER A 17 39.89 1.35 -1.41
CA SER A 17 38.49 1.49 -1.85
C SER A 17 37.58 1.12 -0.68
N THR A 18 36.97 2.10 -0.02
CA THR A 18 35.83 1.82 0.85
C THR A 18 34.67 1.40 -0.05
N VAL A 19 34.28 0.13 0.03
CA VAL A 19 33.02 -0.32 -0.58
C VAL A 19 31.91 0.35 0.23
N ALA A 20 31.29 1.38 -0.34
CA ALA A 20 30.08 1.98 0.23
C ALA A 20 28.95 0.95 0.06
N TYR A 21 28.66 0.18 1.11
CA TYR A 21 27.44 -0.61 1.15
C TYR A 21 26.27 0.36 1.26
N ALA A 22 25.24 0.18 0.44
CA ALA A 22 24.03 0.98 0.55
C ALA A 22 23.34 0.65 1.88
N GLU A 23 23.24 1.64 2.77
CA GLU A 23 22.57 1.48 4.06
C GLU A 23 21.08 1.18 3.84
N THR A 24 20.55 0.18 4.54
CA THR A 24 19.11 -0.12 4.52
C THR A 24 18.41 0.75 5.55
N GLN A 25 17.40 1.50 5.11
CA GLN A 25 16.64 2.43 5.95
C GLN A 25 15.25 1.86 6.20
N LEU A 26 14.87 1.76 7.47
CA LEU A 26 13.56 1.26 7.90
C LEU A 26 12.81 2.33 8.67
N PHE A 27 11.64 2.69 8.18
CA PHE A 27 10.70 3.60 8.83
C PHE A 27 9.56 2.80 9.46
N VAL A 28 9.44 2.79 10.78
CA VAL A 28 8.39 2.04 11.49
C VAL A 28 7.29 3.00 11.95
N THR A 29 6.04 2.69 11.63
CA THR A 29 4.87 3.53 11.95
C THR A 29 3.63 2.71 12.31
N THR A 30 2.66 3.36 12.94
CA THR A 30 1.33 2.79 13.25
C THR A 30 0.26 3.18 12.23
N SER A 31 0.57 4.14 11.36
CA SER A 31 -0.27 4.47 10.21
C SER A 31 0.61 5.03 9.11
N SER A 32 0.27 4.71 7.87
CA SER A 32 0.83 5.29 6.67
C SER A 32 0.74 6.82 6.69
N THR A 33 -0.31 7.38 7.28
CA THR A 33 -0.53 8.83 7.33
C THR A 33 0.29 9.57 8.38
N GLN A 34 0.90 8.86 9.34
CA GLN A 34 1.68 9.47 10.42
C GLN A 34 2.99 10.09 9.91
N ASP A 35 3.29 11.31 10.35
CA ASP A 35 4.40 12.13 9.81
C ASP A 35 5.76 11.94 10.53
N ALA A 36 5.81 11.17 11.62
CA ALA A 36 7.04 10.94 12.38
C ALA A 36 7.26 9.45 12.65
N PRO A 37 7.64 8.65 11.63
CA PRO A 37 8.01 7.26 11.84
C PRO A 37 9.30 7.16 12.65
N LEU A 38 9.42 6.08 13.43
CA LEU A 38 10.68 5.65 14.01
C LEU A 38 11.63 5.25 12.88
N HIS A 39 12.86 5.76 12.88
CA HIS A 39 13.84 5.49 11.84
C HIS A 39 14.98 4.60 12.36
N ILE A 40 15.16 3.44 11.73
CA ILE A 40 16.22 2.48 12.04
C ILE A 40 17.10 2.33 10.79
N VAL A 41 18.41 2.42 10.98
CA VAL A 41 19.40 2.32 9.89
C VAL A 41 20.25 1.09 10.09
N TYR A 42 20.45 0.33 9.02
CA TYR A 42 21.26 -0.88 9.00
C TYR A 42 22.40 -0.74 8.00
N PRO A 43 23.61 -1.26 8.32
CA PRO A 43 24.78 -1.12 7.45
C PRO A 43 24.71 -1.98 6.19
N THR A 44 23.83 -2.98 6.15
CA THR A 44 23.65 -3.93 5.04
C THR A 44 22.17 -4.26 4.87
N GLY A 45 21.86 -5.05 3.85
CA GLY A 45 20.55 -5.70 3.72
C GLY A 45 20.20 -6.52 4.97
N ILE A 46 18.91 -6.56 5.27
CA ILE A 46 18.37 -7.23 6.46
C ILE A 46 17.21 -8.13 6.11
N ARG A 47 17.02 -9.18 6.92
CA ARG A 47 15.90 -10.10 6.74
C ARG A 47 14.60 -9.48 7.22
N ILE A 48 13.49 -9.80 6.56
CA ILE A 48 12.17 -9.27 6.94
C ILE A 48 11.77 -9.67 8.37
N GLY A 49 12.14 -10.87 8.84
CA GLY A 49 11.91 -11.23 10.25
C GLY A 49 12.62 -10.30 11.23
N GLN A 50 13.83 -9.82 10.88
CA GLN A 50 14.57 -8.85 11.68
C GLN A 50 13.89 -7.48 11.68
N THR A 51 13.36 -7.03 10.54
CA THR A 51 12.65 -5.73 10.45
C THR A 51 11.42 -5.71 11.36
N VAL A 52 10.64 -6.80 11.35
CA VAL A 52 9.46 -6.97 12.21
C VAL A 52 9.89 -7.04 13.67
N GLN A 53 10.92 -7.81 14.00
CA GLN A 53 11.39 -7.96 15.38
C GLN A 53 11.89 -6.64 15.96
N ASP A 54 12.72 -5.89 15.23
CA ASP A 54 13.23 -4.59 15.69
C ASP A 54 12.13 -3.54 15.79
N GLY A 55 11.20 -3.54 14.82
CA GLY A 55 10.00 -2.72 14.86
C GLY A 55 9.16 -3.00 16.11
N LEU A 56 8.92 -4.26 16.45
CA LEU A 56 8.17 -4.66 17.65
C LEU A 56 8.87 -4.27 18.96
N GLN A 57 10.21 -4.30 19.01
CA GLN A 57 10.95 -3.91 20.21
C GLN A 57 10.89 -2.40 20.47
N GLN A 58 10.92 -1.60 19.41
CA GLN A 58 11.04 -0.15 19.54
C GLN A 58 9.68 0.56 19.48
N LEU A 59 8.72 0.07 18.70
CA LEU A 59 7.43 0.73 18.49
C LEU A 59 6.65 1.01 19.78
N PRO A 60 6.54 0.08 20.77
CA PRO A 60 5.81 0.33 22.02
C PRO A 60 6.36 1.48 22.87
N LEU A 61 7.61 1.92 22.63
CA LEU A 61 8.19 3.09 23.29
C LEU A 61 7.51 4.39 22.85
N TYR A 62 6.96 4.41 21.63
CA TYR A 62 6.39 5.59 20.97
C TYR A 62 4.89 5.45 20.67
N ASN A 63 4.39 4.22 20.55
CA ASN A 63 2.99 3.92 20.29
C ASN A 63 2.21 3.69 21.59
N LYS A 64 1.90 4.78 22.28
CA LYS A 64 1.13 4.76 23.53
C LYS A 64 -0.13 5.61 23.39
N THR A 65 -1.24 5.09 23.92
CA THR A 65 -2.47 5.88 24.09
C THR A 65 -2.23 7.03 25.09
N ASN A 66 -3.17 7.97 25.19
CA ASN A 66 -3.16 8.99 26.24
C ASN A 66 -3.06 8.39 27.66
N ASN A 67 -3.52 7.14 27.83
CA ASN A 67 -3.47 6.38 29.08
C ASN A 67 -2.20 5.53 29.21
N LYS A 68 -1.19 5.72 28.34
CA LYS A 68 0.09 5.01 28.30
C LYS A 68 0.01 3.52 27.96
N GLU A 69 -1.13 3.04 27.46
CA GLU A 69 -1.30 1.66 27.02
C GLU A 69 -0.70 1.46 25.62
N VAL A 70 -0.04 0.32 25.42
CA VAL A 70 0.48 -0.08 24.10
C VAL A 70 -0.69 -0.56 23.25
N MET A 71 -0.86 0.01 22.06
CA MET A 71 -1.92 -0.42 21.16
C MET A 71 -1.60 -1.79 20.54
N PRO A 72 -2.54 -2.75 20.55
CA PRO A 72 -2.31 -4.04 19.93
C PRO A 72 -2.19 -3.90 18.41
N ILE A 73 -1.24 -4.65 17.83
CA ILE A 73 -0.99 -4.65 16.40
C ILE A 73 -2.03 -5.52 15.71
N TYR A 74 -2.59 -4.99 14.63
CA TYR A 74 -3.47 -5.70 13.74
C TYR A 74 -2.68 -6.29 12.57
N TRP A 75 -2.23 -7.53 12.72
CA TRP A 75 -1.34 -8.21 11.77
C TRP A 75 -1.87 -8.30 10.34
N LEU A 76 -3.19 -8.44 10.16
CA LEU A 76 -3.78 -8.42 8.81
C LEU A 76 -3.56 -7.07 8.11
N GLY A 77 -3.49 -5.98 8.87
CA GLY A 77 -3.21 -4.64 8.35
C GLY A 77 -1.72 -4.28 8.31
N ALA A 78 -0.85 -5.14 8.84
CA ALA A 78 0.59 -4.89 8.81
C ALA A 78 1.08 -4.91 7.36
N ALA A 79 2.00 -4.01 7.04
CA ALA A 79 2.54 -3.91 5.69
C ALA A 79 4.01 -3.51 5.71
N LEU A 80 4.78 -4.07 4.80
CA LEU A 80 6.14 -3.69 4.50
C LEU A 80 6.11 -3.15 3.07
N VAL A 81 6.47 -1.89 2.91
CA VAL A 81 6.41 -1.21 1.62
C VAL A 81 7.77 -0.64 1.26
N ASP A 82 8.18 -0.88 0.02
CA ASP A 82 9.36 -0.31 -0.61
C ASP A 82 9.02 1.11 -1.08
N LEU A 83 9.81 2.08 -0.63
CA LEU A 83 9.62 3.50 -0.90
C LEU A 83 10.38 3.99 -2.15
N GLU A 84 11.30 3.19 -2.68
CA GLU A 84 12.15 3.55 -3.83
C GLU A 84 11.54 3.05 -5.14
N ASN A 85 10.91 1.87 -5.13
CA ASN A 85 10.33 1.25 -6.33
C ASN A 85 8.85 1.64 -6.58
N THR A 86 8.53 2.93 -6.49
CA THR A 86 7.14 3.45 -6.60
C THR A 86 6.77 4.02 -7.96
N ALA A 87 7.73 4.19 -8.88
CA ALA A 87 7.53 4.86 -10.16
C ALA A 87 6.40 4.27 -11.03
N VAL A 88 6.27 2.93 -11.04
CA VAL A 88 5.20 2.24 -11.78
C VAL A 88 3.83 2.54 -11.17
N LEU A 89 3.72 2.53 -9.84
CA LEU A 89 2.47 2.87 -9.14
C LEU A 89 2.09 4.35 -9.35
N GLU A 90 3.06 5.25 -9.30
CA GLU A 90 2.81 6.68 -9.59
C GLU A 90 2.36 6.89 -11.04
N THR A 91 2.95 6.18 -12.00
CA THR A 91 2.50 6.20 -13.39
C THR A 91 1.04 5.74 -13.51
N LYS A 92 0.69 4.62 -12.86
CA LYS A 92 -0.70 4.12 -12.82
C LYS A 92 -1.65 5.13 -12.20
N ARG A 93 -1.25 5.79 -11.10
CA ARG A 93 -2.03 6.87 -10.50
C ARG A 93 -2.28 8.00 -11.48
N GLN A 94 -1.25 8.50 -12.16
CA GLN A 94 -1.40 9.60 -13.11
C GLN A 94 -2.36 9.23 -14.25
N GLN A 95 -2.26 7.99 -14.77
CA GLN A 95 -3.19 7.47 -15.77
C GLN A 95 -4.62 7.45 -15.25
N VAL A 96 -4.86 6.89 -14.06
CA VAL A 96 -6.21 6.85 -13.44
C VAL A 96 -6.77 8.26 -13.25
N LEU A 97 -5.98 9.19 -12.71
CA LEU A 97 -6.43 10.56 -12.48
C LEU A 97 -6.79 11.28 -13.80
N SER A 98 -6.02 11.04 -14.86
CA SER A 98 -6.30 11.56 -16.20
C SER A 98 -7.60 10.98 -16.77
N GLN A 99 -7.79 9.66 -16.66
CA GLN A 99 -8.99 8.97 -17.13
C GLN A 99 -10.25 9.44 -16.39
N LEU A 100 -10.18 9.61 -15.06
CA LEU A 100 -11.29 10.15 -14.27
C LEU A 100 -11.62 11.60 -14.66
N ALA A 101 -10.63 12.42 -15.01
CA ALA A 101 -10.85 13.77 -15.52
C ALA A 101 -11.56 13.75 -16.88
N GLN A 102 -11.09 12.93 -17.83
CA GLN A 102 -11.69 12.77 -19.15
C GLN A 102 -13.14 12.27 -19.06
N MET A 103 -13.45 11.33 -18.16
CA MET A 103 -14.81 10.88 -17.90
C MET A 103 -15.72 12.03 -17.44
N GLY A 104 -15.17 12.96 -16.64
CA GLY A 104 -15.88 14.16 -16.20
C GLY A 104 -16.10 15.18 -17.33
N GLU A 105 -15.14 15.33 -18.23
CA GLU A 105 -15.24 16.22 -19.41
C GLU A 105 -16.24 15.71 -20.45
N ALA A 106 -16.45 14.39 -20.52
CA ALA A 106 -17.36 13.75 -21.47
C ALA A 106 -18.85 13.84 -21.09
N THR A 107 -19.20 14.46 -19.97
CA THR A 107 -20.59 14.56 -19.48
C THR A 107 -20.93 15.96 -18.98
N ASN A 108 -22.23 16.30 -18.98
CA ASN A 108 -22.74 17.53 -18.36
C ASN A 108 -23.36 17.27 -16.97
N ASP A 109 -23.31 16.04 -16.45
CA ASP A 109 -23.83 15.71 -15.13
C ASP A 109 -22.85 16.16 -14.02
N SER A 110 -23.15 17.31 -13.41
CA SER A 110 -22.36 17.88 -12.32
C SER A 110 -22.27 16.97 -11.08
N ARG A 111 -23.28 16.13 -10.82
CA ARG A 111 -23.26 15.19 -9.70
C ARG A 111 -22.25 14.09 -9.98
N TYR A 112 -22.28 13.51 -11.17
CA TYR A 112 -21.32 12.50 -11.59
C TYR A 112 -19.87 13.02 -11.56
N ILE A 113 -19.63 14.22 -12.12
CA ILE A 113 -18.32 14.89 -12.09
C ILE A 113 -17.81 15.04 -10.64
N THR A 114 -18.69 15.42 -9.71
CA THR A 114 -18.34 15.55 -8.29
C THR A 114 -17.90 14.20 -7.69
N LYS A 115 -18.54 13.08 -8.07
CA LYS A 115 -18.17 11.74 -7.57
C LYS A 115 -16.83 11.27 -8.11
N LEU A 116 -16.54 11.55 -9.39
CA LEU A 116 -15.22 11.30 -9.98
C LEU A 116 -14.13 12.12 -9.28
N ALA A 117 -14.40 13.40 -8.99
CA ALA A 117 -13.46 14.25 -8.26
C ALA A 117 -13.20 13.75 -6.83
N GLN A 118 -14.23 13.24 -6.14
CA GLN A 118 -14.08 12.63 -4.81
C GLN A 118 -13.20 11.37 -4.84
N LEU A 119 -13.39 10.49 -5.83
CA LEU A 119 -12.52 9.34 -6.04
C LEU A 119 -11.08 9.75 -6.37
N ALA A 120 -10.90 10.72 -7.26
CA ALA A 120 -9.59 11.25 -7.62
C ALA A 120 -8.87 11.83 -6.39
N GLN A 121 -9.60 12.55 -5.52
CA GLN A 121 -9.04 13.09 -4.29
C GLN A 121 -8.63 11.99 -3.31
N PHE A 122 -9.44 10.94 -3.16
CA PHE A 122 -9.08 9.77 -2.37
C PHE A 122 -7.77 9.14 -2.87
N LEU A 123 -7.65 8.90 -4.18
CA LEU A 123 -6.48 8.26 -4.78
C LEU A 123 -5.19 9.09 -4.66
N ARG A 124 -5.30 10.43 -4.72
CA ARG A 124 -4.18 11.35 -4.45
C ARG A 124 -3.71 11.27 -3.00
N GLY A 125 -4.62 11.02 -2.06
CA GLY A 125 -4.31 10.94 -0.63
C GLY A 125 -3.61 9.65 -0.20
N ILE A 126 -3.54 8.62 -1.07
CA ILE A 126 -2.81 7.38 -0.76
C ILE A 126 -1.31 7.68 -0.72
N LYS A 127 -0.62 7.34 0.38
CA LYS A 127 0.85 7.28 0.35
C LYS A 127 1.25 5.98 -0.34
N LEU A 128 1.89 6.07 -1.51
CA LEU A 128 2.31 4.87 -2.26
C LEU A 128 3.65 4.36 -1.75
N GLY A 129 3.70 3.04 -1.60
CA GLY A 129 4.90 2.24 -1.48
C GLY A 129 4.61 0.90 -2.15
N GLN A 130 5.60 0.30 -2.80
CA GLN A 130 5.43 -1.02 -3.41
C GLN A 130 5.37 -2.06 -2.29
N ARG A 131 4.20 -2.64 -2.06
CA ARG A 131 3.99 -3.62 -0.98
C ARG A 131 4.78 -4.89 -1.28
N VAL A 132 5.52 -5.36 -0.29
CA VAL A 132 6.13 -6.69 -0.28
C VAL A 132 5.04 -7.69 0.09
N MET A 133 4.53 -8.43 -0.90
CA MET A 133 3.34 -9.29 -0.78
C MET A 133 3.64 -10.60 -0.03
N GLN A 134 3.78 -10.52 1.29
CA GLN A 134 3.99 -11.66 2.16
C GLN A 134 3.40 -11.43 3.56
N PRO A 135 3.15 -12.51 4.33
CA PRO A 135 2.80 -12.38 5.75
C PRO A 135 3.92 -11.69 6.55
N LEU A 136 3.51 -10.83 7.49
CA LEU A 136 4.43 -10.17 8.44
C LEU A 136 4.31 -10.70 9.87
N ASP A 137 3.44 -11.68 10.09
CA ASP A 137 3.38 -12.41 11.34
C ASP A 137 4.73 -13.11 11.61
N ILE A 138 5.31 -12.86 12.77
CA ILE A 138 6.63 -13.36 13.12
C ILE A 138 6.67 -14.89 13.23
N ASP A 139 5.58 -15.53 13.65
CA ASP A 139 5.51 -16.98 13.76
C ASP A 139 5.45 -17.60 12.35
N ALA A 140 4.71 -16.98 11.42
CA ALA A 140 4.69 -17.40 10.02
C ALA A 140 6.07 -17.25 9.36
N ILE A 141 6.76 -16.12 9.59
CA ILE A 141 8.10 -15.85 9.05
C ILE A 141 9.13 -16.86 9.59
N ARG A 142 9.05 -17.24 10.86
CA ARG A 142 9.98 -18.20 11.49
C ARG A 142 9.86 -19.61 10.93
N ILE A 143 8.65 -20.01 10.52
CA ILE A 143 8.38 -21.36 10.04
C ILE A 143 8.62 -21.47 8.53
N THR A 144 8.45 -20.38 7.78
CA THR A 144 8.52 -20.37 6.31
C THR A 144 9.64 -19.46 5.81
N GLU A 145 10.80 -20.06 5.47
CA GLU A 145 12.01 -19.34 5.06
C GLU A 145 11.79 -18.38 3.87
N SER A 146 10.89 -18.71 2.94
CA SER A 146 10.57 -17.83 1.80
C SER A 146 9.90 -16.52 2.19
N TYR A 147 9.35 -16.40 3.41
CA TYR A 147 8.84 -15.13 3.96
C TYR A 147 9.92 -14.32 4.67
N ASN A 148 11.14 -14.84 4.79
CA ASN A 148 12.24 -14.20 5.52
C ASN A 148 13.35 -13.70 4.59
N ALA A 149 12.97 -13.19 3.42
CA ALA A 149 13.89 -12.67 2.42
C ALA A 149 14.73 -11.49 2.94
N ILE A 150 15.89 -11.27 2.32
CA ILE A 150 16.73 -10.09 2.57
C ILE A 150 16.18 -8.93 1.74
N ILE A 151 16.06 -7.75 2.36
CA ILE A 151 15.68 -6.49 1.72
C ILE A 151 16.80 -5.46 1.85
N GLU A 152 16.92 -4.61 0.83
CA GLU A 152 17.91 -3.54 0.70
C GLU A 152 17.25 -2.29 0.11
N GLY A 153 17.60 -1.10 0.62
CA GLY A 153 17.01 0.18 0.20
C GLY A 153 16.18 0.85 1.30
N LYS A 154 15.15 1.61 0.93
CA LYS A 154 14.29 2.34 1.87
C LYS A 154 12.91 1.70 1.98
N TYR A 155 12.57 1.25 3.18
CA TYR A 155 11.30 0.58 3.46
C TYR A 155 10.53 1.27 4.59
N GLN A 156 9.22 1.18 4.53
CA GLN A 156 8.34 1.50 5.64
C GLN A 156 7.63 0.23 6.13
N LEU A 157 7.73 -0.02 7.43
CA LEU A 157 6.99 -1.04 8.15
C LEU A 157 5.81 -0.37 8.88
N VAL A 158 4.60 -0.67 8.43
CA VAL A 158 3.35 -0.21 9.03
C VAL A 158 2.82 -1.33 9.94
N LEU A 159 2.65 -1.04 11.23
CA LEU A 159 2.12 -1.95 12.26
C LEU A 159 0.88 -1.29 12.89
N PRO A 160 -0.27 -1.29 12.19
CA PRO A 160 -1.39 -0.47 12.58
C PRO A 160 -2.23 -1.09 13.69
N PRO A 161 -2.96 -0.28 14.48
CA PRO A 161 -4.06 -0.79 15.29
C PRO A 161 -5.22 -1.26 14.41
N ARG A 162 -6.10 -2.09 14.97
CA ARG A 162 -7.29 -2.58 14.24
C ARG A 162 -8.25 -1.42 13.96
N PRO A 163 -8.56 -1.10 12.68
CA PRO A 163 -9.56 -0.08 12.37
C PRO A 163 -10.96 -0.50 12.80
N SER A 164 -11.86 0.47 12.93
CA SER A 164 -13.30 0.26 13.17
C SER A 164 -14.15 0.52 11.92
N THR A 165 -13.52 0.72 10.75
CA THR A 165 -14.19 1.10 9.51
C THR A 165 -13.74 0.23 8.34
N ILE A 166 -14.56 0.20 7.28
CA ILE A 166 -14.15 -0.15 5.92
C ILE A 166 -14.09 1.11 5.08
N THR A 167 -13.45 1.06 3.92
CA THR A 167 -13.45 2.16 2.95
C THR A 167 -14.19 1.72 1.71
N LEU A 168 -15.08 2.56 1.16
CA LEU A 168 -15.77 2.29 -0.10
C LEU A 168 -15.38 3.33 -1.15
N VAL A 169 -15.03 2.86 -2.35
CA VAL A 169 -14.52 3.68 -3.46
C VAL A 169 -15.00 3.13 -4.81
N GLY A 170 -14.80 3.91 -5.88
CA GLY A 170 -15.12 3.51 -7.26
C GLY A 170 -16.42 4.12 -7.75
N ALA A 171 -17.21 3.34 -8.50
CA ALA A 171 -18.49 3.75 -9.07
C ALA A 171 -19.63 3.81 -8.02
N VAL A 172 -19.42 4.57 -6.95
CA VAL A 172 -20.35 4.72 -5.83
C VAL A 172 -20.78 6.17 -5.63
N SER A 173 -21.99 6.36 -5.10
CA SER A 173 -22.51 7.70 -4.79
C SER A 173 -21.84 8.32 -3.55
N GLN A 174 -21.29 7.51 -2.65
CA GLN A 174 -20.55 7.96 -1.48
C GLN A 174 -19.20 7.23 -1.37
N THR A 175 -18.13 7.94 -1.73
CA THR A 175 -16.75 7.51 -1.47
C THR A 175 -16.35 7.88 -0.04
N GLY A 176 -15.75 6.96 0.71
CA GLY A 176 -15.21 7.25 2.03
C GLY A 176 -15.28 6.08 3.01
N ASN A 177 -15.06 6.38 4.29
CA ASN A 177 -15.09 5.39 5.36
C ASN A 177 -16.52 5.12 5.84
N MET A 178 -16.82 3.86 6.12
CA MET A 178 -18.08 3.41 6.73
C MET A 178 -17.78 2.58 7.97
N PRO A 179 -18.60 2.64 9.04
CA PRO A 179 -18.41 1.79 10.22
C PRO A 179 -18.40 0.32 9.83
N TRP A 180 -17.37 -0.41 10.28
CA TRP A 180 -17.30 -1.85 10.09
C TRP A 180 -18.35 -2.51 11.00
N GLN A 181 -19.13 -3.41 10.42
CA GLN A 181 -20.16 -4.18 11.11
C GLN A 181 -19.89 -5.67 10.94
N SER A 182 -19.98 -6.41 12.04
CA SER A 182 -19.88 -7.87 12.00
C SER A 182 -21.01 -8.43 11.14
N GLN A 183 -20.70 -9.40 10.27
CA GLN A 183 -21.64 -10.09 9.38
C GLN A 183 -22.31 -9.22 8.30
N ALA A 184 -21.97 -7.93 8.19
CA ALA A 184 -22.44 -7.11 7.08
C ALA A 184 -21.84 -7.60 5.76
N SER A 185 -22.69 -7.81 4.77
CA SER A 185 -22.28 -8.23 3.43
C SER A 185 -21.83 -7.04 2.59
N SER A 186 -21.12 -7.30 1.49
CA SER A 186 -20.79 -6.23 0.52
C SER A 186 -22.05 -5.53 0.01
N LYS A 187 -23.16 -6.25 -0.19
CA LYS A 187 -24.45 -5.65 -0.59
C LYS A 187 -24.96 -4.63 0.41
N ASP A 188 -24.80 -4.88 1.72
CA ASP A 188 -25.28 -3.97 2.76
C ASP A 188 -24.51 -2.65 2.73
N TYR A 189 -23.20 -2.70 2.50
CA TYR A 189 -22.38 -1.50 2.33
C TYR A 189 -22.70 -0.77 1.02
N LEU A 190 -22.84 -1.49 -0.10
CA LEU A 190 -23.18 -0.91 -1.40
C LEU A 190 -24.55 -0.23 -1.41
N LYS A 191 -25.54 -0.83 -0.73
CA LYS A 191 -26.88 -0.25 -0.57
C LYS A 191 -26.83 1.07 0.20
N GLN A 192 -26.05 1.14 1.27
CA GLN A 192 -25.91 2.34 2.08
C GLN A 192 -25.23 3.48 1.31
N ALA A 193 -24.17 3.17 0.57
CA ALA A 193 -23.43 4.19 -0.16
C ALA A 193 -24.06 4.62 -1.48
N GLY A 194 -24.89 3.76 -2.08
CA GLY A 194 -25.46 3.94 -3.41
C GLY A 194 -24.44 3.70 -4.53
N LEU A 195 -24.94 3.28 -5.69
CA LEU A 195 -24.14 3.05 -6.90
C LEU A 195 -24.34 4.19 -7.91
N LEU A 196 -23.36 4.41 -8.78
CA LEU A 196 -23.51 5.27 -9.96
C LEU A 196 -24.21 4.51 -11.09
N GLU A 197 -24.77 5.24 -12.07
CA GLU A 197 -25.48 4.61 -13.20
C GLU A 197 -24.59 3.66 -14.00
N ASN A 198 -23.30 3.98 -14.14
CA ASN A 198 -22.34 3.16 -14.84
C ASN A 198 -21.50 2.25 -13.92
N ALA A 199 -22.04 1.84 -12.77
CA ALA A 199 -21.39 0.87 -11.90
C ALA A 199 -21.51 -0.56 -12.44
N GLU A 200 -20.45 -1.37 -12.25
CA GLU A 200 -20.58 -2.83 -12.33
C GLU A 200 -21.45 -3.33 -11.17
N THR A 201 -22.46 -4.14 -11.47
CA THR A 201 -23.49 -4.56 -10.50
C THR A 201 -23.46 -6.05 -10.17
N SER A 202 -22.69 -6.84 -10.93
CA SER A 202 -22.55 -8.27 -10.73
C SER A 202 -21.40 -8.64 -9.81
N PHE A 203 -20.42 -7.75 -9.66
CA PHE A 203 -19.19 -7.99 -8.91
C PHE A 203 -18.76 -6.76 -8.09
N VAL A 204 -18.05 -7.03 -7.01
CA VAL A 204 -17.33 -6.02 -6.22
C VAL A 204 -15.96 -6.58 -5.87
N TRP A 205 -14.96 -5.71 -5.78
CA TRP A 205 -13.66 -6.09 -5.26
C TRP A 205 -13.58 -5.81 -3.77
N ILE A 206 -13.15 -6.81 -3.01
CA ILE A 206 -12.74 -6.67 -1.62
C ILE A 206 -11.22 -6.69 -1.60
N ILE A 207 -10.61 -5.56 -1.27
CA ILE A 207 -9.18 -5.44 -1.02
C ILE A 207 -8.98 -5.50 0.49
N GLN A 208 -8.47 -6.62 0.98
CA GLN A 208 -8.21 -6.82 2.39
C GLN A 208 -7.02 -5.95 2.86
N PRO A 209 -6.88 -5.69 4.17
CA PRO A 209 -5.79 -4.87 4.70
C PRO A 209 -4.36 -5.36 4.36
N ASP A 210 -4.22 -6.65 4.05
CA ASP A 210 -2.97 -7.30 3.63
C ASP A 210 -2.65 -7.11 2.14
N GLY A 211 -3.55 -6.48 1.37
CA GLY A 211 -3.42 -6.28 -0.07
C GLY A 211 -4.00 -7.41 -0.92
N ASN A 212 -4.59 -8.44 -0.32
CA ASN A 212 -5.29 -9.49 -1.07
C ASN A 212 -6.57 -8.93 -1.68
N ALA A 213 -6.68 -9.04 -3.01
CA ALA A 213 -7.83 -8.57 -3.77
C ALA A 213 -8.71 -9.76 -4.17
N ILE A 214 -9.98 -9.72 -3.75
CA ILE A 214 -10.96 -10.77 -3.98
C ILE A 214 -12.09 -10.19 -4.83
N ARG A 215 -12.31 -10.76 -6.02
CA ARG A 215 -13.46 -10.40 -6.87
C ARG A 215 -14.68 -11.21 -6.44
N GLN A 216 -15.56 -10.59 -5.67
CA GLN A 216 -16.74 -11.23 -5.12
C GLN A 216 -17.95 -11.07 -6.06
N PRO A 217 -18.61 -12.17 -6.45
CA PRO A 217 -19.89 -12.08 -7.13
C PRO A 217 -21.00 -11.67 -6.15
N ILE A 218 -21.76 -10.63 -6.51
CA ILE A 218 -22.81 -10.03 -5.69
C ILE A 218 -24.17 -10.00 -6.38
N ALA A 219 -24.31 -10.47 -7.61
CA ALA A 219 -25.64 -10.55 -8.20
C ALA A 219 -26.51 -11.56 -7.44
N TYR A 220 -27.84 -11.45 -7.55
CA TYR A 220 -28.74 -12.40 -6.89
C TYR A 220 -28.52 -13.86 -7.38
N TRP A 221 -28.02 -14.03 -8.60
CA TRP A 221 -27.83 -15.32 -9.26
C TRP A 221 -26.46 -15.98 -9.01
N ASN A 222 -25.48 -15.27 -8.45
CA ASN A 222 -24.12 -15.78 -8.20
C ASN A 222 -23.59 -15.48 -6.80
N HIS A 223 -24.43 -15.04 -5.87
CA HIS A 223 -23.98 -14.55 -4.56
C HIS A 223 -23.14 -15.58 -3.80
N GLN A 224 -21.93 -15.18 -3.42
CA GLN A 224 -21.03 -15.92 -2.54
C GLN A 224 -20.71 -15.08 -1.31
N ALA A 225 -20.88 -15.65 -0.11
CA ALA A 225 -20.50 -14.98 1.12
C ALA A 225 -18.97 -14.84 1.18
N GLN A 226 -18.50 -13.65 1.58
CA GLN A 226 -17.08 -13.35 1.75
C GLN A 226 -16.90 -12.47 2.98
N ASP A 227 -15.94 -12.81 3.83
CA ASP A 227 -15.61 -12.01 5.01
C ASP A 227 -14.95 -10.69 4.61
N ILE A 228 -15.43 -9.60 5.19
CA ILE A 228 -14.87 -8.25 5.02
C ILE A 228 -14.18 -7.88 6.33
N ALA A 229 -12.86 -7.79 6.31
CA ALA A 229 -12.11 -7.44 7.50
C ALA A 229 -12.20 -5.92 7.81
N PRO A 230 -12.08 -5.50 9.07
CA PRO A 230 -11.91 -4.09 9.37
C PRO A 230 -10.64 -3.54 8.70
N GLY A 231 -10.76 -2.36 8.10
CA GLY A 231 -9.73 -1.74 7.27
C GLY A 231 -9.80 -2.14 5.79
N ALA A 232 -10.64 -3.11 5.41
CA ALA A 232 -10.80 -3.51 4.01
C ALA A 232 -11.33 -2.35 3.16
N THR A 233 -10.95 -2.34 1.88
CA THR A 233 -11.49 -1.44 0.87
C THR A 233 -12.42 -2.22 -0.05
N LEU A 234 -13.66 -1.76 -0.17
CA LEU A 234 -14.60 -2.21 -1.19
C LEU A 234 -14.46 -1.29 -2.41
N PHE A 235 -14.21 -1.88 -3.57
CA PHE A 235 -14.11 -1.16 -4.83
C PHE A 235 -15.18 -1.64 -5.82
N VAL A 236 -15.99 -0.70 -6.29
CA VAL A 236 -16.97 -0.92 -7.36
C VAL A 236 -16.37 -0.48 -8.67
N GLU A 237 -16.25 -1.41 -9.62
CA GLU A 237 -15.74 -1.14 -10.95
C GLU A 237 -16.67 -0.19 -11.71
N PHE A 238 -16.11 0.65 -12.57
CA PHE A 238 -16.89 1.30 -13.61
C PHE A 238 -17.16 0.27 -14.71
N SER A 239 -18.42 0.14 -15.12
CA SER A 239 -18.82 -0.69 -16.25
C SER A 239 -18.10 -0.25 -17.53
N SER A 240 -17.78 -1.20 -18.41
CA SER A 240 -16.89 -1.07 -19.57
C SER A 240 -17.46 -0.22 -20.73
N LEU A 241 -18.27 0.80 -20.46
CA LEU A 241 -19.02 1.54 -21.47
C LEU A 241 -18.17 2.50 -22.33
N PHE A 242 -16.86 2.59 -22.10
CA PHE A 242 -15.96 3.39 -22.89
C PHE A 242 -14.68 2.59 -23.16
N ASP A 243 -14.48 2.18 -24.42
CA ASP A 243 -13.29 1.43 -24.87
C ASP A 243 -11.95 2.16 -24.58
N GLY A 244 -12.00 3.47 -24.30
CA GLY A 244 -10.85 4.30 -23.93
C GLY A 244 -10.30 4.10 -22.50
N TYR A 245 -10.98 3.33 -21.64
CA TYR A 245 -10.59 3.15 -20.22
C TYR A 245 -10.23 1.71 -19.85
N ALA A 246 -9.77 0.91 -20.81
CA ALA A 246 -9.51 -0.53 -20.66
C ALA A 246 -8.79 -0.91 -19.36
N ASN A 247 -7.82 -0.10 -18.91
CA ASN A 247 -7.01 -0.41 -17.73
C ASN A 247 -7.42 0.38 -16.45
N LEU A 248 -8.49 1.17 -16.48
CA LEU A 248 -8.88 2.04 -15.36
C LEU A 248 -9.13 1.25 -14.07
N ASN A 249 -10.01 0.25 -14.14
CA ASN A 249 -10.36 -0.58 -12.99
C ASN A 249 -9.14 -1.34 -12.46
N GLU A 250 -8.35 -1.94 -13.36
CA GLU A 250 -7.13 -2.68 -13.02
C GLU A 250 -6.08 -1.80 -12.32
N ASN A 251 -5.85 -0.59 -12.84
CA ASN A 251 -4.93 0.36 -12.24
C ASN A 251 -5.42 0.83 -10.86
N ILE A 252 -6.72 1.08 -10.69
CA ILE A 252 -7.30 1.41 -9.37
C ILE A 252 -7.06 0.26 -8.39
N ILE A 253 -7.36 -0.98 -8.78
CA ILE A 253 -7.14 -2.17 -7.94
C ILE A 253 -5.68 -2.26 -7.52
N GLU A 254 -4.73 -2.05 -8.44
CA GLU A 254 -3.31 -2.11 -8.11
C GLU A 254 -2.88 -1.02 -7.12
N LEU A 255 -3.40 0.20 -7.25
CA LEU A 255 -3.16 1.28 -6.28
C LEU A 255 -3.74 0.91 -4.90
N LEU A 256 -4.94 0.33 -4.86
CA LEU A 256 -5.59 -0.06 -3.61
C LEU A 256 -4.88 -1.22 -2.90
N LYS A 257 -4.34 -2.20 -3.64
CA LYS A 257 -3.53 -3.30 -3.07
C LYS A 257 -2.25 -2.79 -2.38
N ASN A 258 -1.70 -1.69 -2.88
CA ASN A 258 -0.49 -1.06 -2.34
C ASN A 258 -0.78 0.04 -1.30
N ARG A 259 -2.06 0.33 -1.01
CA ARG A 259 -2.44 1.20 0.10
C ARG A 259 -2.19 0.49 1.43
N THR A 260 -1.72 1.26 2.41
CA THR A 260 -1.54 0.82 3.80
C THR A 260 -2.44 1.62 4.74
N LEU A 261 -2.78 1.04 5.90
CA LEU A 261 -3.60 1.68 6.94
C LEU A 261 -2.85 2.79 7.67
#